data_AF-A0A920RZF8-F1
#
_entry.id   AF-A0A920RZF8-F1
#
_cell.length_a   1.000
_cell.length_b   1.000
_cell.length_c   1.000
_cell.angle_alpha   90.00
_cell.angle_beta   90.00
_cell.angle_gamma   90.00
#
_symmetry.space_group_name_H-M   'P 1'
#
loop_
_entity.id
_entity.type
_entity.pdbx_description
1 polymer ?
#
loop_
_entity_poly.entity_id
_entity_poly.type
_entity_poly.pdbx_seq_one_letter_code
_entity_poly.pdbx_strand_id
1 'polypeptide(L)'
;MRLRALKFFKNVFKENGTVTAGNSSGLNDGAAALVLMNREEAELRKIEPLVKIVSWATCGVEPSLMGLGPIPATNLALKKADWQINDVDLFEINEAFAAQRLQLLKI
;
A
#
# COMPACT_ATOMS: atom_id res chain seq x y z
N MET A 1 1.01 11.99 18.77
CA MET A 1 0.81 10.96 19.82
C MET A 1 2.16 10.54 20.39
N ARG A 2 2.29 10.27 21.70
CA ARG A 2 3.58 9.85 22.31
C ARG A 2 3.67 8.32 22.34
N LEU A 3 4.85 7.74 22.11
CA LEU A 3 5.08 6.28 22.15
C LEU A 3 4.54 5.62 23.43
N ARG A 4 4.71 6.27 24.58
CA ARG A 4 4.20 5.77 25.87
C ARG A 4 2.68 5.62 25.89
N ALA A 5 1.95 6.44 25.14
CA ALA A 5 0.50 6.40 25.10
C ALA A 5 -0.03 5.14 24.40
N LEU A 6 0.72 4.57 23.45
CA LEU A 6 0.32 3.36 22.71
C LEU A 6 0.12 2.15 23.66
N LYS A 7 0.85 2.09 24.77
CA LYS A 7 0.76 0.99 25.76
C LYS A 7 -0.60 0.90 26.47
N PHE A 8 -1.38 1.99 26.48
CA PHE A 8 -2.67 2.02 27.17
C PHE A 8 -3.84 1.58 26.29
N PHE A 9 -3.62 1.39 24.99
CA PHE A 9 -4.66 0.86 24.13
C PHE A 9 -4.89 -0.62 24.41
N LYS A 10 -6.15 -0.99 24.58
CA LYS A 10 -6.55 -2.39 24.74
C LYS A 10 -6.53 -3.10 23.39
N ASN A 11 -6.20 -4.38 23.41
CA ASN A 11 -6.40 -5.27 22.27
C ASN A 11 -7.90 -5.49 22.05
N VAL A 12 -8.32 -5.50 20.78
CA VAL A 12 -9.73 -5.64 20.39
C VAL A 12 -10.03 -6.92 19.59
N PHE A 13 -9.01 -7.60 19.07
CA PHE A 13 -9.20 -8.75 18.17
C PHE A 13 -8.94 -10.11 18.82
N LYS A 14 -8.00 -10.21 19.76
CA LYS A 14 -7.60 -11.46 20.42
C LYS A 14 -7.09 -11.17 21.82
N GLU A 15 -7.42 -12.05 22.76
CA GLU A 15 -6.83 -12.05 24.10
C GLU A 15 -5.30 -12.21 24.00
N ASN A 16 -4.55 -11.38 24.72
CA ASN A 16 -3.08 -11.30 24.64
C ASN A 16 -2.52 -11.01 23.22
N GLY A 17 -3.30 -10.37 22.35
CA GLY A 17 -2.85 -9.90 21.04
C GLY A 17 -1.88 -8.70 21.11
N THR A 18 -1.44 -8.23 19.94
CA THR A 18 -0.58 -7.04 19.80
C THR A 18 -1.19 -5.94 18.93
N VAL A 19 -2.34 -6.21 18.31
CA VAL A 19 -3.06 -5.28 17.45
C VAL A 19 -4.06 -4.48 18.28
N THR A 20 -3.94 -3.16 18.21
CA THR A 20 -4.71 -2.17 18.96
C THR A 20 -5.18 -1.05 18.04
N ALA A 21 -6.14 -0.23 18.50
CA ALA A 21 -6.56 0.94 17.73
C ALA A 21 -5.42 1.97 17.51
N GLY A 22 -4.38 1.96 18.34
CA GLY A 22 -3.22 2.86 18.18
C GLY A 22 -2.22 2.42 17.10
N ASN A 23 -2.32 1.19 16.60
CA ASN A 23 -1.43 0.64 15.56
C ASN A 23 -2.19 0.01 14.38
N SER A 24 -3.46 0.41 14.21
CA SER A 24 -4.33 0.04 13.10
C SER A 24 -4.86 1.31 12.44
N SER A 25 -5.21 1.25 11.16
CA SER A 25 -5.94 2.33 10.50
C SER A 25 -7.33 2.50 11.13
N GLY A 26 -7.84 3.73 11.09
CA GLY A 26 -9.20 4.03 11.53
C GLY A 26 -10.26 3.62 10.50
N LEU A 27 -11.51 3.89 10.86
CA LEU A 27 -12.59 4.04 9.88
C LEU A 27 -12.59 5.51 9.45
N ASN A 28 -12.59 5.75 8.15
CA ASN A 28 -12.40 7.08 7.58
C ASN A 28 -13.38 7.31 6.44
N ASP A 29 -13.87 8.55 6.33
CA ASP A 29 -14.67 9.02 5.22
C ASP A 29 -13.83 9.97 4.35
N GLY A 30 -13.83 9.78 3.03
CA GLY A 30 -13.06 10.60 2.10
C GLY A 30 -13.27 10.18 0.63
N ALA A 31 -12.83 11.03 -0.30
CA ALA A 31 -12.87 10.76 -1.73
C ALA A 31 -11.60 11.25 -2.42
N ALA A 32 -11.21 10.56 -3.50
CA ALA A 32 -10.10 10.93 -4.37
C ALA A 32 -10.47 10.61 -5.83
N ALA A 33 -9.96 11.40 -6.77
CA ALA A 33 -10.22 11.20 -8.20
C ALA A 33 -8.95 11.45 -9.02
N LEU A 34 -8.80 10.71 -10.11
CA LEU A 34 -7.73 10.83 -11.09
C LEU A 34 -8.34 10.83 -12.50
N VAL A 35 -7.74 11.56 -13.43
CA VAL A 35 -8.11 11.51 -14.86
C VAL A 35 -7.04 10.73 -15.60
N LEU A 36 -7.46 9.69 -16.31
CA LEU A 36 -6.57 8.86 -17.13
C LEU A 36 -6.76 9.21 -18.61
N MET A 37 -5.64 9.24 -19.34
CA MET A 37 -5.63 9.48 -20.78
C MET A 37 -4.53 8.65 -21.44
N ASN A 38 -4.73 8.33 -22.73
CA ASN A 38 -3.62 7.91 -23.58
C ASN A 38 -2.69 9.10 -23.81
N ARG A 39 -1.39 8.83 -23.96
CA ARG A 39 -0.37 9.88 -24.18
C ARG A 39 -0.68 10.74 -25.41
N GLU A 40 -1.06 10.10 -26.52
CA GLU A 40 -1.40 10.77 -27.78
C GLU A 40 -2.55 11.77 -27.62
N GLU A 41 -3.58 11.40 -26.84
CA GLU A 41 -4.73 12.26 -26.59
C GLU A 41 -4.36 13.44 -25.67
N ALA A 42 -3.51 13.20 -24.66
CA ALA A 42 -3.01 14.26 -23.81
C ALA A 42 -2.18 15.28 -24.62
N GLU A 43 -1.34 14.81 -25.54
CA GLU A 43 -0.55 15.66 -26.45
C GLU A 43 -1.44 16.48 -27.40
N LEU A 44 -2.44 15.84 -28.03
CA LEU A 44 -3.41 16.52 -28.91
C LEU A 44 -4.13 17.65 -28.16
N ARG A 45 -4.51 17.40 -26.90
CA ARG A 45 -5.18 18.37 -26.02
C ARG A 45 -4.22 19.35 -25.35
N LYS A 46 -2.91 19.20 -25.55
CA LYS A 46 -1.85 19.99 -24.90
C LYS A 46 -1.95 19.94 -23.37
N ILE A 47 -2.28 18.78 -22.81
CA ILE A 47 -2.31 18.51 -21.38
C ILE A 47 -1.01 17.83 -21.00
N GLU A 48 -0.25 18.41 -20.07
CA GLU A 48 0.96 17.81 -19.52
C GLU A 48 0.61 16.70 -18.51
N PRO A 49 0.98 15.43 -18.75
CA PRO A 49 0.71 14.34 -17.81
C PRO A 49 1.58 14.45 -16.55
N LEU A 50 0.98 14.29 -15.37
CA LEU A 50 1.71 14.31 -14.09
C LEU A 50 2.59 13.07 -13.89
N VAL A 51 2.07 11.90 -14.28
CA VAL A 51 2.73 10.59 -14.11
C VAL A 51 2.31 9.64 -15.23
N LYS A 52 3.02 8.51 -15.34
CA LYS A 52 2.66 7.40 -16.23
C LYS A 52 2.47 6.12 -15.41
N ILE A 53 1.42 5.35 -15.71
CA ILE A 53 1.27 3.98 -15.21
C ILE A 53 2.19 3.07 -16.03
N VAL A 54 3.27 2.58 -15.42
CA VAL A 54 4.28 1.73 -16.10
C VAL A 54 3.85 0.27 -16.10
N SER A 55 3.36 -0.24 -14.97
CA SER A 55 2.83 -1.59 -14.83
C SER A 55 1.84 -1.69 -13.68
N TRP A 56 1.11 -2.80 -13.61
CA TRP A 56 0.24 -3.14 -12.49
C TRP A 56 0.07 -4.66 -12.39
N ALA A 57 -0.25 -5.14 -11.20
CA ALA A 57 -0.46 -6.56 -10.94
C ALA A 57 -1.40 -6.79 -9.75
N THR A 58 -2.08 -7.93 -9.80
CA THR A 58 -2.93 -8.44 -8.72
C THR A 58 -2.52 -9.88 -8.44
N CYS A 59 -2.44 -10.26 -7.17
CA CYS A 59 -2.12 -11.62 -6.75
C CYS A 59 -3.02 -12.05 -5.60
N GLY A 60 -3.38 -13.34 -5.58
CA GLY A 60 -4.04 -13.97 -4.44
C GLY A 60 -3.01 -14.48 -3.44
N VAL A 61 -3.41 -14.48 -2.16
CA VAL A 61 -2.69 -15.13 -1.06
C VAL A 61 -3.70 -15.88 -0.20
N GLU A 62 -3.22 -16.76 0.67
CA GLU A 62 -4.08 -17.42 1.66
C GLU A 62 -4.86 -16.38 2.47
N PRO A 63 -6.19 -16.56 2.69
CA PRO A 63 -7.01 -15.57 3.39
C PRO A 63 -6.51 -15.23 4.79
N SER A 64 -5.94 -16.21 5.50
CA SER A 64 -5.33 -16.01 6.83
C SER A 64 -4.08 -15.13 6.81
N LEU A 65 -3.47 -14.94 5.64
CA LEU A 65 -2.26 -14.15 5.39
C LEU A 65 -2.52 -12.93 4.52
N MET A 66 -3.78 -12.47 4.40
CA MET A 66 -4.18 -11.41 3.47
C MET A 66 -3.29 -10.16 3.50
N GLY A 67 -2.76 -9.79 4.68
CA GLY A 67 -1.86 -8.64 4.84
C GLY A 67 -0.53 -8.75 4.10
N LEU A 68 -0.16 -9.94 3.61
CA LEU A 68 1.05 -10.19 2.81
C LEU A 68 0.79 -10.08 1.30
N GLY A 69 -0.44 -9.84 0.86
CA GLY A 69 -0.80 -9.68 -0.56
C GLY A 69 0.09 -8.71 -1.35
N PRO A 70 0.54 -7.57 -0.78
CA PRO A 70 1.43 -6.66 -1.48
C PRO A 70 2.79 -7.26 -1.87
N ILE A 71 3.29 -8.30 -1.19
CA ILE A 71 4.59 -8.92 -1.52
C ILE A 71 4.59 -9.51 -2.94
N PRO A 72 3.77 -10.52 -3.26
CA PRO A 72 3.75 -11.09 -4.61
C PRO A 72 3.23 -10.10 -5.65
N ALA A 73 2.30 -9.21 -5.30
CA ALA A 73 1.76 -8.23 -6.23
C ALA A 73 2.84 -7.21 -6.67
N THR A 74 3.63 -6.70 -5.72
CA THR A 74 4.73 -5.76 -6.01
C THR A 74 5.80 -6.43 -6.86
N ASN A 75 6.23 -7.64 -6.50
CA ASN A 75 7.22 -8.41 -7.28
C ASN A 75 6.76 -8.65 -8.72
N LEU A 76 5.47 -8.96 -8.92
CA LEU A 76 4.92 -9.16 -10.26
C LEU A 76 4.81 -7.84 -11.05
N ALA A 77 4.43 -6.74 -10.41
CA ALA A 77 4.39 -5.43 -11.06
C ALA A 77 5.79 -4.96 -11.48
N LEU A 78 6.79 -5.10 -10.60
CA LEU A 78 8.18 -4.81 -10.92
C LEU A 78 8.69 -5.65 -12.09
N LYS A 79 8.43 -6.97 -12.07
CA LYS A 79 8.78 -7.86 -13.18
C LYS A 79 8.13 -7.44 -14.50
N LYS A 80 6.87 -6.98 -14.49
CA LYS A 80 6.19 -6.49 -15.71
C LYS A 80 6.74 -5.15 -16.20
N ALA A 81 7.25 -4.32 -15.29
CA ALA A 81 7.91 -3.06 -15.62
C ALA A 81 9.39 -3.25 -16.04
N ASP A 82 9.91 -4.47 -15.91
CA ASP A 82 11.34 -4.79 -16.02
C ASP A 82 12.20 -3.98 -15.03
N TRP A 83 11.67 -3.79 -13.81
CA TRP A 83 12.31 -3.04 -12.74
C TRP A 83 12.79 -3.96 -11.62
N GLN A 84 13.84 -3.53 -10.93
CA GLN A 84 14.29 -4.02 -9.64
C GLN A 84 13.70 -3.18 -8.51
N ILE A 85 13.72 -3.69 -7.28
CA ILE A 85 13.22 -2.95 -6.11
C ILE A 85 13.96 -1.62 -5.89
N ASN A 86 15.25 -1.57 -6.23
CA ASN A 86 16.10 -0.38 -6.10
C ASN A 86 15.86 0.67 -7.21
N ASP A 87 15.09 0.33 -8.24
CA ASP A 87 14.67 1.30 -9.27
C ASP A 87 13.46 2.12 -8.80
N VAL A 88 12.88 1.79 -7.65
CA VAL A 88 11.74 2.50 -7.07
C VAL A 88 12.21 3.44 -5.96
N ASP A 89 12.04 4.73 -6.20
CA ASP A 89 12.41 5.78 -5.24
C ASP A 89 11.47 5.84 -4.02
N LEU A 90 10.18 5.56 -4.23
CA LEU A 90 9.14 5.71 -3.21
C LEU A 90 8.10 4.60 -3.27
N PHE A 91 7.78 4.02 -2.12
CA PHE A 91 6.75 3.01 -1.95
C PHE A 91 5.59 3.54 -1.11
N GLU A 92 4.44 3.72 -1.75
CA GLU A 92 3.16 3.94 -1.07
C GLU A 92 2.47 2.59 -0.80
N ILE A 93 2.54 2.13 0.44
CA ILE A 93 1.96 0.85 0.87
C ILE A 93 1.01 1.14 2.01
N ASN A 94 -0.27 0.82 1.81
CA ASN A 94 -1.32 1.09 2.78
C ASN A 94 -1.06 0.45 4.15
N GLU A 95 -1.29 1.21 5.21
CA GLU A 95 -0.97 0.86 6.60
C GLU A 95 -2.20 0.41 7.40
N ALA A 96 -2.95 -0.57 6.88
CA ALA A 96 -4.14 -1.06 7.61
C ALA A 96 -3.78 -1.57 9.02
N PHE A 97 -2.63 -2.23 9.17
CA PHE A 97 -2.06 -2.59 10.47
C PHE A 97 -0.54 -2.40 10.47
N ALA A 98 0.04 -1.94 11.58
CA ALA A 98 1.49 -1.81 11.71
C ALA A 98 2.20 -3.17 11.58
N ALA A 99 1.58 -4.25 12.07
CA ALA A 99 2.15 -5.60 12.00
C ALA A 99 2.39 -6.07 10.55
N GLN A 100 1.44 -5.85 9.64
CA GLN A 100 1.63 -6.17 8.22
C GLN A 100 2.68 -5.24 7.60
N ARG A 101 2.65 -3.94 7.92
CA ARG A 101 3.55 -2.95 7.30
C ARG A 101 5.01 -3.26 7.61
N LEU A 102 5.31 -3.61 8.86
CA LEU A 102 6.64 -4.02 9.29
C LEU A 102 7.12 -5.31 8.61
N GLN A 103 6.21 -6.23 8.27
CA GLN A 103 6.57 -7.42 7.53
C GLN A 103 6.87 -7.10 6.06
N LEU A 104 6.13 -6.17 5.45
CA LEU A 104 6.34 -5.71 4.08
C LEU A 104 7.64 -4.90 3.90
N LEU A 105 8.16 -4.28 4.96
CA LEU A 105 9.44 -3.55 4.91
C LEU A 105 10.67 -4.46 4.99
N LYS A 106 10.47 -5.76 5.23
CA LYS A 106 11.55 -6.76 5.29
C LYS A 106 11.74 -7.52 3.96
N ILE A 107 11.07 -7.06 2.91
CA ILE A 107 11.25 -7.52 1.52
C ILE A 107 12.43 -6.76 0.93
#